data_AF-A0A0C1YE58-F1
#
_entry.id   AF-A0A0C1YE58-F1
#
_cell.length_a   1.000
_cell.length_b   1.000
_cell.length_c   1.000
_cell.angle_alpha   90.00
_cell.angle_beta   90.00
_cell.angle_gamma   90.00
#
_symmetry.space_group_name_H-M   'P 1'
#
loop_
_entity.id
_entity.type
_entity.pdbx_description
1 polymer ?
#
loop_
_entity_poly.entity_id
_entity_poly.type
_entity_poly.pdbx_seq_one_letter_code
_entity_poly.pdbx_strand_id
1 'polypeptide(L)'
;MLWALAGVVVLMGSLGWPSAIAWADNEAEASTPAVIEPVTELNATDIPSEKVDQFVSAYLSVAELIDDRTADLQRAETEAESMQLQRAVESEAFTLIQAAGLTRQDYFQLLGLANTDPEFRDRVLAQLEESAT
;
A
#
# COMPACT_ATOMS: atom_id res chain seq x y z
N MET A 1 10.40 15.60 -6.87
CA MET A 1 9.07 15.89 -6.27
C MET A 1 8.63 14.65 -5.50
N LEU A 2 8.88 14.59 -4.18
CA LEU A 2 8.51 13.47 -3.30
C LEU A 2 7.39 13.94 -2.35
N TRP A 3 6.13 13.85 -2.77
CA TRP A 3 4.97 14.18 -1.91
C TRP A 3 3.74 13.30 -2.20
N ALA A 4 3.93 12.01 -2.53
CA ALA A 4 2.81 11.10 -2.81
C ALA A 4 2.65 9.96 -1.78
N LEU A 5 3.17 10.11 -0.55
CA LEU A 5 3.05 9.06 0.49
C LEU A 5 2.06 9.38 1.62
N ALA A 6 1.35 10.50 1.57
CA ALA A 6 0.41 10.85 2.64
C ALA A 6 -0.85 11.50 2.05
N GLY A 7 -1.82 10.68 1.63
CA GLY A 7 -3.00 11.22 0.98
C GLY A 7 -4.26 10.37 0.99
N VAL A 8 -4.31 9.26 1.72
CA VAL A 8 -5.57 8.54 1.98
C VAL A 8 -5.61 8.10 3.44
N VAL A 9 -5.60 9.07 4.35
CA VAL A 9 -6.03 8.85 5.74
C VAL A 9 -7.29 9.67 5.99
N VAL A 10 -8.40 8.95 5.83
CA VAL A 10 -9.64 9.04 6.61
C VAL A 10 -10.27 10.43 6.73
N LEU A 11 -11.16 10.70 5.79
CA LEU A 11 -12.20 11.72 5.89
C LEU A 11 -13.41 11.09 6.59
N MET A 12 -13.46 11.10 7.93
CA MET A 12 -14.72 10.90 8.67
C MET A 12 -14.60 11.32 10.14
N GLY A 13 -15.46 12.25 10.57
CA GLY A 13 -15.90 12.32 11.97
C GLY A 13 -15.39 13.50 12.79
N SER A 14 -15.72 14.73 12.39
CA SER A 14 -16.04 15.77 13.39
C SER A 14 -17.18 15.23 14.26
N LEU A 15 -17.01 15.15 15.59
CA LEU A 15 -18.03 15.46 16.62
C LEU A 15 -17.48 15.15 18.04
N GLY A 16 -17.31 16.19 18.86
CA GLY A 16 -17.63 16.19 20.29
C GLY A 16 -16.71 15.51 21.32
N TRP A 17 -15.95 16.31 22.07
CA TRP A 17 -15.67 16.06 23.51
C TRP A 17 -16.95 16.36 24.35
N PRO A 18 -17.12 15.98 25.65
CA PRO A 18 -16.08 15.72 26.68
C PRO A 18 -16.39 14.64 27.78
N SER A 19 -15.44 14.50 28.72
CA SER A 19 -15.58 14.15 30.14
C SER A 19 -15.84 12.70 30.60
N ALA A 20 -14.79 12.16 31.24
CA ALA A 20 -14.75 11.36 32.47
C ALA A 20 -16.04 10.71 33.01
N ILE A 21 -16.00 9.38 33.14
CA ILE A 21 -16.66 8.66 34.25
C ILE A 21 -15.60 7.89 35.02
N ALA A 22 -15.55 8.20 36.30
CA ALA A 22 -14.82 7.49 37.34
C ALA A 22 -15.47 6.13 37.63
N TRP A 23 -14.60 5.16 37.89
CA TRP A 23 -14.73 3.90 38.63
C TRP A 23 -16.14 3.40 38.96
N ALA A 24 -16.53 2.30 38.32
CA ALA A 24 -17.42 1.30 38.89
C ALA A 24 -16.88 -0.09 38.51
N ASP A 25 -16.17 -0.66 39.48
CA ASP A 25 -16.00 -2.07 39.76
C ASP A 25 -16.97 -3.00 39.00
N ASN A 26 -16.42 -3.80 38.07
CA ASN A 26 -17.00 -5.08 37.70
C ASN A 26 -15.87 -6.06 37.44
N GLU A 27 -15.58 -6.81 38.50
CA GLU A 27 -14.72 -7.99 38.51
C GLU A 27 -15.25 -9.10 37.59
N ALA A 28 -14.29 -9.78 36.96
CA ALA A 28 -14.40 -11.10 36.32
C ALA A 28 -15.11 -11.17 34.96
N GLU A 29 -14.36 -10.92 33.90
CA GLU A 29 -14.36 -11.85 32.75
C GLU A 29 -12.91 -12.22 32.40
N ALA A 30 -12.68 -13.53 32.32
CA ALA A 30 -11.41 -14.16 32.10
C ALA A 30 -10.76 -13.65 30.81
N SER A 31 -9.71 -12.83 30.93
CA SER A 31 -8.77 -12.63 29.84
C SER A 31 -7.89 -13.88 29.76
N THR A 32 -8.35 -14.89 29.04
CA THR A 32 -7.41 -15.72 28.27
C THR A 32 -6.45 -14.74 27.58
N PRO A 33 -5.13 -14.91 27.69
CA PRO A 33 -4.24 -14.13 26.85
C PRO A 33 -4.69 -14.42 25.42
N ALA A 34 -5.25 -13.41 24.75
CA ALA A 34 -5.34 -13.43 23.31
C ALA A 34 -3.89 -13.69 22.87
N VAL A 35 -3.65 -14.89 22.35
CA VAL A 35 -2.44 -15.19 21.61
C VAL A 35 -2.50 -14.18 20.48
N ILE A 36 -1.78 -13.08 20.65
CA ILE A 36 -1.41 -12.22 19.55
C ILE A 36 -0.48 -13.14 18.77
N GLU A 37 -1.04 -13.86 17.78
CA GLU A 37 -0.21 -14.60 16.86
C GLU A 37 0.79 -13.58 16.32
N PRO A 38 2.10 -13.85 16.43
CA PRO A 38 3.09 -12.94 15.89
C PRO A 38 2.79 -12.87 14.39
N VAL A 39 2.22 -11.74 13.97
CA VAL A 39 2.31 -11.33 12.57
C VAL A 39 3.82 -11.34 12.36
N THR A 40 4.31 -12.34 11.64
CA THR A 40 5.73 -12.41 11.34
C THR A 40 6.02 -11.15 10.55
N GLU A 41 6.56 -10.14 11.23
CA GLU A 41 7.05 -8.93 10.60
C GLU A 41 8.10 -9.41 9.62
N LEU A 42 7.79 -9.34 8.33
CA LEU A 42 8.79 -9.54 7.30
C LEU A 42 9.84 -8.46 7.53
N ASN A 43 11.01 -8.85 8.03
CA ASN A 43 12.12 -7.91 8.17
C ASN A 43 12.66 -7.60 6.77
N ALA A 44 12.99 -6.33 6.54
CA ALA A 44 13.55 -5.87 5.27
C ALA A 44 14.76 -6.68 4.78
N THR A 45 15.57 -7.15 5.72
CA THR A 45 16.80 -7.91 5.46
C THR A 45 16.53 -9.35 4.99
N ASP A 46 15.36 -9.89 5.30
CA ASP A 46 14.95 -11.25 4.89
C ASP A 46 14.41 -11.27 3.45
N ILE A 47 14.21 -10.10 2.82
CA ILE A 47 13.68 -10.00 1.47
C ILE A 47 14.81 -10.18 0.45
N PRO A 48 14.75 -11.20 -0.42
CA PRO A 48 15.78 -11.44 -1.41
C PRO A 48 15.84 -10.31 -2.43
N SER A 49 17.02 -9.98 -2.94
CA SER A 49 17.18 -8.90 -3.93
C SER A 49 16.31 -9.10 -5.17
N GLU A 50 16.13 -10.34 -5.63
CA GLU A 50 15.20 -10.65 -6.73
C GLU A 50 13.78 -10.12 -6.47
N LYS A 51 13.26 -10.21 -5.23
CA LYS A 51 11.94 -9.67 -4.89
C LYS A 51 11.93 -8.14 -4.89
N VAL A 52 13.06 -7.50 -4.59
CA VAL A 52 13.21 -6.04 -4.71
C VAL A 52 13.18 -5.64 -6.17
N ASP A 53 13.88 -6.36 -7.05
CA ASP A 53 13.92 -6.10 -8.49
C ASP A 53 12.52 -6.26 -9.12
N GLN A 54 11.84 -7.37 -8.79
CA GLN A 54 10.46 -7.64 -9.21
C GLN A 54 9.50 -6.53 -8.74
N PHE A 55 9.68 -6.05 -7.50
CA PHE A 55 8.88 -4.95 -6.97
C PHE A 55 9.13 -3.63 -7.69
N VAL A 56 10.39 -3.27 -7.93
CA VAL A 56 10.75 -2.04 -8.63
C VAL A 56 10.24 -2.07 -10.08
N SER A 57 10.39 -3.20 -10.77
CA SER A 57 9.84 -3.38 -12.12
C SER A 57 8.31 -3.23 -12.15
N ALA A 58 7.59 -3.89 -11.24
CA ALA A 58 6.15 -3.76 -11.11
C ALA A 58 5.72 -2.32 -10.79
N TYR A 59 6.42 -1.67 -9.84
CA TYR A 59 6.13 -0.31 -9.41
C TYR A 59 6.26 0.70 -10.56
N LEU A 60 7.34 0.63 -11.33
CA LEU A 60 7.55 1.50 -12.49
C LEU A 60 6.49 1.27 -13.57
N SER A 61 6.17 0.01 -13.86
CA SER A 61 5.15 -0.34 -14.86
C SER A 61 3.76 0.15 -14.46
N VAL A 62 3.39 0.02 -13.18
CA VAL A 62 2.12 0.51 -12.66
C VAL A 62 2.07 2.04 -12.64
N ALA A 63 3.19 2.71 -12.33
CA ALA A 63 3.27 4.17 -12.37
C ALA A 63 3.09 4.71 -13.80
N GLU A 64 3.73 4.08 -14.78
CA GLU A 64 3.57 4.41 -16.21
C GLU A 64 2.12 4.22 -16.67
N LEU A 65 1.49 3.09 -16.33
CA LEU A 65 0.08 2.84 -16.62
C LEU A 65 -0.84 3.94 -16.06
N ILE A 66 -0.59 4.39 -14.83
CA ILE A 66 -1.41 5.43 -14.20
C ILE A 66 -1.20 6.77 -14.92
N ASP A 67 0.03 7.12 -15.28
CA ASP A 67 0.34 8.35 -16.01
C ASP A 67 -0.38 8.37 -17.37
N ASP A 68 -0.27 7.29 -18.14
CA ASP A 68 -0.93 7.13 -19.44
C ASP A 68 -2.46 7.27 -19.36
N ARG A 69 -3.05 6.73 -18.28
CA ARG A 69 -4.51 6.67 -18.10
C ARG A 69 -5.07 7.90 -17.40
N THR A 70 -4.22 8.76 -16.85
CA THR A 70 -4.64 9.97 -16.13
C THR A 70 -5.43 10.91 -17.04
N ALA A 71 -5.00 11.07 -18.30
CA ALA A 71 -5.70 11.92 -19.26
C ALA A 71 -7.09 11.36 -19.62
N ASP A 72 -7.22 10.04 -19.73
CA ASP A 72 -8.50 9.38 -20.03
C ASP A 72 -9.48 9.49 -18.86
N LEU A 73 -8.98 9.34 -17.62
CA LEU A 73 -9.79 9.51 -16.40
C LEU A 73 -10.30 10.94 -16.23
N GLN A 74 -9.52 11.94 -16.64
CA GLN A 74 -9.94 13.34 -16.61
C GLN A 74 -10.98 13.68 -17.68
N ARG A 75 -10.98 12.96 -18.81
CA ARG A 75 -11.93 13.17 -19.91
C ARG A 75 -13.26 12.45 -19.71
N ALA A 76 -13.33 11.46 -18.81
CA ALA A 76 -14.57 10.75 -18.54
C ALA A 76 -15.69 11.73 -18.14
N GLU A 77 -16.75 11.78 -18.93
CA GLU A 77 -17.83 12.76 -18.75
C GLU A 77 -18.89 12.26 -17.76
N THR A 78 -18.92 10.95 -17.53
CA THR A 78 -19.91 10.30 -16.67
C THR A 78 -19.25 9.45 -15.60
N GLU A 79 -19.96 9.28 -14.48
CA GLU A 79 -19.53 8.40 -13.39
C GLU A 79 -19.38 6.94 -13.87
N ALA A 80 -20.28 6.48 -14.74
CA ALA A 80 -20.24 5.13 -15.28
C ALA A 80 -18.97 4.88 -16.12
N GLU A 81 -18.59 5.84 -16.96
CA GLU A 81 -17.37 5.80 -17.76
C GLU A 81 -16.11 5.82 -16.88
N SER A 82 -16.08 6.71 -15.87
CA SER A 82 -15.00 6.78 -14.90
C SER A 82 -14.82 5.46 -14.15
N MET A 83 -15.91 4.85 -13.65
CA MET A 83 -15.87 3.54 -12.99
C MET A 83 -15.42 2.41 -13.92
N GLN A 84 -15.76 2.47 -15.21
CA GLN A 84 -15.31 1.46 -16.17
C GLN A 84 -13.80 1.59 -16.42
N LEU A 85 -13.32 2.81 -16.59
CA LEU A 85 -11.91 3.09 -16.81
C LEU A 85 -11.08 2.72 -15.57
N GLN A 86 -11.53 3.08 -14.36
CA GLN A 86 -10.87 2.68 -13.11
C GLN A 86 -10.70 1.17 -13.01
N ARG A 87 -11.75 0.39 -13.30
CA ARG A 87 -11.69 -1.09 -13.29
C ARG A 87 -10.73 -1.64 -14.34
N ALA A 88 -10.67 -1.02 -15.52
CA ALA A 88 -9.72 -1.39 -16.56
C ALA A 88 -8.27 -1.15 -16.11
N VAL A 89 -7.99 0.03 -15.54
CA VAL A 89 -6.67 0.36 -14.98
C VAL A 89 -6.28 -0.60 -13.87
N GLU A 90 -7.19 -0.90 -12.94
CA GLU A 90 -6.93 -1.83 -11.85
C GLU A 90 -6.60 -3.24 -12.38
N SER A 91 -7.35 -3.74 -13.36
CA SER A 91 -7.10 -5.04 -14.00
C SER A 91 -5.75 -5.08 -14.74
N GLU A 92 -5.41 -4.00 -15.45
CA GLU A 92 -4.15 -3.88 -16.18
C GLU A 92 -2.96 -3.82 -15.20
N ALA A 93 -3.08 -3.07 -14.11
CA ALA A 93 -2.09 -3.02 -13.04
C ALA A 93 -1.82 -4.42 -12.45
N PHE A 94 -2.86 -5.22 -12.21
CA PHE A 94 -2.67 -6.60 -11.72
C PHE A 94 -1.99 -7.52 -12.73
N THR A 95 -2.14 -7.25 -14.02
CA THR A 95 -1.45 -7.99 -15.07
C THR A 95 0.04 -7.65 -15.07
N LEU A 96 0.39 -6.37 -14.92
CA LEU A 96 1.77 -5.91 -14.81
C LEU A 96 2.48 -6.47 -13.57
N ILE A 97 1.81 -6.46 -12.42
CA ILE A 97 2.34 -7.04 -11.17
C ILE A 97 2.67 -8.53 -11.35
N GLN A 98 1.77 -9.29 -11.97
CA GLN A 98 2.00 -10.72 -12.23
C GLN A 98 3.09 -10.96 -13.28
N ALA A 99 3.17 -10.11 -14.31
CA ALA A 99 4.22 -10.19 -15.32
C ALA A 99 5.61 -9.96 -14.71
N ALA A 100 5.71 -9.14 -13.66
CA ALA A 100 6.91 -8.95 -12.86
C ALA A 100 7.20 -10.10 -11.87
N GLY A 101 6.40 -11.18 -11.85
CA GLY A 101 6.62 -12.32 -10.97
C GLY A 101 6.09 -12.16 -9.54
N LEU A 102 5.29 -11.13 -9.28
CA LEU A 102 4.69 -10.88 -7.97
C LEU A 102 3.22 -11.29 -7.92
N THR A 103 2.78 -11.76 -6.75
CA THR A 103 1.35 -11.79 -6.46
C THR A 103 0.88 -10.38 -6.07
N ARG A 104 -0.43 -10.14 -6.15
CA ARG A 104 -1.02 -8.88 -5.66
C ARG A 104 -0.70 -8.64 -4.18
N GLN A 105 -0.74 -9.70 -3.37
CA GLN A 105 -0.45 -9.62 -1.95
C GLN A 105 1.01 -9.25 -1.72
N ASP A 106 1.95 -9.90 -2.41
CA ASP A 106 3.38 -9.59 -2.34
C ASP A 106 3.63 -8.12 -2.66
N TYR A 107 3.03 -7.62 -3.74
CA TYR A 107 3.19 -6.23 -4.16
C TYR A 107 2.72 -5.25 -3.07
N PHE A 108 1.52 -5.43 -2.51
CA PHE A 108 1.03 -4.54 -1.46
C PHE A 108 1.80 -4.66 -0.15
N GLN A 109 2.31 -5.85 0.18
CA GLN A 109 3.15 -6.05 1.35
C GLN A 109 4.49 -5.32 1.21
N LEU A 110 5.14 -5.45 0.06
CA LEU A 110 6.39 -4.75 -0.26
C LEU A 110 6.17 -3.23 -0.36
N LEU A 111 5.03 -2.80 -0.91
CA LEU A 111 4.64 -1.39 -0.91
C LEU A 111 4.46 -0.86 0.52
N GLY A 112 3.83 -1.63 1.41
CA GLY A 112 3.73 -1.30 2.83
C GLY A 112 5.11 -1.15 3.47
N LEU A 113 5.99 -2.13 3.27
CA LEU A 113 7.35 -2.11 3.79
C LEU A 113 8.17 -0.93 3.26
N ALA A 114 8.07 -0.57 1.97
CA ALA A 114 8.78 0.59 1.42
C ALA A 114 8.35 1.92 2.09
N ASN A 115 7.13 1.97 2.63
CA ASN A 115 6.63 3.12 3.36
C ASN A 115 7.05 3.13 4.83
N THR A 116 7.08 1.97 5.48
CA THR A 116 7.27 1.86 6.94
C THR A 116 8.70 1.54 7.35
N ASP A 117 9.43 0.77 6.54
CA ASP A 117 10.77 0.27 6.84
C ASP A 117 11.84 1.10 6.09
N PRO A 118 12.74 1.79 6.82
CA PRO A 118 13.76 2.63 6.20
C PRO A 118 14.80 1.82 5.43
N GLU A 119 15.20 0.64 5.91
CA GLU A 119 16.22 -0.19 5.26
C GLU A 119 15.69 -0.76 3.95
N PHE A 120 14.45 -1.24 3.94
CA PHE A 120 13.80 -1.69 2.71
C PHE A 120 13.64 -0.55 1.71
N ARG A 121 13.23 0.64 2.17
CA ARG A 121 13.12 1.83 1.33
C ARG A 121 14.45 2.19 0.67
N ASP A 122 15.55 2.16 1.42
CA ASP A 122 16.87 2.46 0.87
C ASP A 122 17.29 1.46 -0.21
N ARG A 123 16.97 0.17 -0.04
CA ARG A 123 17.20 -0.85 -1.08
C ARG A 123 16.38 -0.60 -2.34
N VAL A 124 15.11 -0.24 -2.19
CA VAL A 124 14.23 0.11 -3.32
C VAL A 124 14.75 1.35 -4.05
N LEU A 125 15.19 2.38 -3.33
CA LEU A 125 15.76 3.60 -3.92
C LEU A 125 17.04 3.30 -4.70
N ALA A 126 17.96 2.52 -4.15
CA ALA A 126 19.17 2.12 -4.85
C ALA A 126 18.85 1.37 -6.15
N GLN A 127 17.88 0.46 -6.12
CA GLN A 127 17.47 -0.30 -7.29
C GLN A 127 16.76 0.58 -8.35
N LEU A 128 16.01 1.61 -7.93
CA LEU A 128 15.42 2.59 -8.83
C LEU A 128 16.49 3.44 -9.54
N GLU A 129 17.54 3.84 -8.83
CA GLU A 129 18.66 4.59 -9.41
C GLU A 129 19.42 3.74 -10.44
N GLU A 130 19.62 2.46 -10.17
CA GLU A 130 20.25 1.52 -11.11
C GLU A 130 19.38 1.32 -12.37
N SER A 131 18.07 1.17 -12.21
CA SER A 131 17.13 0.96 -13.32
C SER A 131 16.96 2.19 -14.22
N ALA A 132 17.37 3.38 -13.76
CA ALA A 132 17.32 4.63 -14.51
C ALA A 132 18.56 4.90 -15.37
N THR A 133 19.57 4.02 -15.32
CA THR A 133 20.86 4.15 -16.03
C THR A 133 20.90 3.24 -17.27
#